data_AF-E9Q055-F1
#
_entry.id   AF-E9Q055-F1
#
_cell.length_a   1.000
_cell.length_b   1.000
_cell.length_c   1.000
_cell.angle_alpha   90.00
_cell.angle_beta   90.00
_cell.angle_gamma   90.00
#
_symmetry.space_group_name_H-M   'P 1'
#
loop_
_entity.id
_entity.type
_entity.pdbx_description
1 polymer ?
#
loop_
_entity_poly.entity_id
_entity_poly.type
_entity_poly.pdbx_seq_one_letter_code
_entity_poly.pdbx_strand_id
1 'polypeptide(L)' 'MATRRALHFVFKVKNRFQTVHFFRDVLGMQVLRHEEFEEGCKAACNGIDIQLWHRRLQAWQ' A
#
# COMPACT_ATOMS: atom_id res chain seq x y z
N MET A 1 -13.61 -18.39 20.83
CA MET A 1 -13.63 -16.94 20.54
C MET A 1 -12.83 -16.70 19.27
N ALA A 2 -13.34 -15.94 18.30
CA ALA A 2 -12.57 -15.56 17.13
C ALA A 2 -11.60 -14.43 17.51
N THR A 3 -10.30 -14.69 17.43
CA THR A 3 -9.26 -13.67 17.61
C THR A 3 -9.29 -12.74 16.39
N ARG A 4 -9.58 -11.45 16.62
CA ARG A 4 -9.52 -10.42 15.57
C ARG A 4 -8.17 -9.72 15.66
N ARG A 5 -7.49 -9.54 14.53
CA ARG A 5 -6.21 -8.83 14.43
C ARG A 5 -6.28 -7.77 13.33
N ALA A 6 -5.91 -6.54 13.67
CA ALA A 6 -5.73 -5.49 12.67
C ALA A 6 -4.56 -5.86 11.74
N LEU A 7 -4.76 -5.69 10.42
CA LEU A 7 -3.78 -6.14 9.42
C LEU A 7 -2.95 -4.97 8.87
N HIS A 8 -3.59 -4.00 8.24
CA HIS A 8 -2.93 -2.88 7.58
C HIS A 8 -3.91 -1.72 7.34
N PHE A 9 -3.36 -0.56 7.04
CA PHE A 9 -4.09 0.62 6.57
C PHE A 9 -3.67 0.94 5.13
N VAL A 10 -4.60 1.42 4.30
CA VAL A 10 -4.36 1.70 2.87
C VAL A 10 -4.33 3.20 2.64
N PHE A 11 -3.24 3.70 2.05
CA PHE A 11 -3.09 5.10 1.66
C PHE A 11 -3.14 5.25 0.13
N LYS A 12 -3.85 6.28 -0.34
CA LYS A 12 -3.72 6.77 -1.73
C LYS A 12 -2.50 7.68 -1.81
N VAL A 13 -1.59 7.40 -2.75
CA VAL A 13 -0.30 8.09 -2.83
C VAL A 13 -0.13 8.72 -4.20
N LYS A 14 0.18 10.03 -4.23
CA LYS A 14 0.46 10.78 -5.47
C LYS A 14 1.96 10.81 -5.81
N ASN A 15 2.82 11.12 -4.84
CA ASN A 15 4.27 11.20 -5.05
C ASN A 15 4.99 9.97 -4.46
N ARG A 16 5.33 9.01 -5.34
CA ARG A 16 5.96 7.75 -4.94
C ARG A 16 7.37 7.92 -4.35
N PHE A 17 8.17 8.86 -4.85
CA PHE A 17 9.56 9.02 -4.39
C PHE A 17 9.62 9.57 -2.96
N GLN A 18 8.87 10.65 -2.71
CA GLN A 18 8.78 11.22 -1.35
C GLN A 18 8.17 10.23 -0.36
N THR A 19 7.17 9.46 -0.80
CA THR A 19 6.51 8.46 0.06
C THR A 19 7.46 7.32 0.43
N VAL A 20 8.26 6.83 -0.52
CA VAL A 20 9.27 5.80 -0.23
C VAL A 20 10.32 6.32 0.73
N HIS A 21 10.84 7.53 0.50
CA HIS A 21 11.78 8.17 1.43
C HIS A 21 11.17 8.32 2.83
N PHE A 22 9.93 8.78 2.94
CA PHE A 22 9.26 8.92 4.23
C PHE A 22 9.14 7.59 4.98
N PHE A 23 8.57 6.56 4.35
CA PHE A 23 8.37 5.28 5.05
C PHE A 23 9.69 4.53 5.29
N ARG A 24 10.66 4.61 4.39
CA ARG A 24 11.94 3.88 4.53
C ARG A 24 12.95 4.63 5.39
N ASP A 25 13.19 5.90 5.12
CA ASP A 25 14.33 6.65 5.67
C ASP A 25 13.95 7.46 6.91
N VAL A 26 12.72 7.99 6.97
CA VAL A 26 12.25 8.78 8.12
C VAL A 26 11.63 7.87 9.17
N LEU A 27 10.73 6.98 8.75
CA LEU A 27 10.13 6.02 9.63
C LEU A 27 11.13 4.87 9.88
N GLY A 28 11.66 4.20 8.87
CA GLY A 28 12.49 3.01 9.09
C GLY A 28 11.72 1.72 8.82
N MET A 29 10.62 1.80 8.07
CA MET A 29 9.83 0.66 7.64
C MET A 29 10.47 -0.02 6.44
N GLN A 30 10.22 -1.32 6.31
CA GLN A 30 10.72 -2.15 5.23
C GLN A 30 9.62 -2.50 4.23
N VAL A 31 10.00 -2.63 2.96
CA VAL A 31 9.09 -3.10 1.92
C VAL A 31 8.91 -4.61 2.07
N LEU A 32 7.67 -5.04 2.30
CA LEU A 32 7.33 -6.46 2.44
C LEU A 32 6.95 -7.09 1.10
N ARG A 33 6.23 -6.36 0.25
CA ARG A 33 5.82 -6.80 -1.09
C ARG A 33 5.49 -5.62 -1.99
N HIS A 34 5.71 -5.80 -3.29
CA HIS A 34 5.36 -4.87 -4.35
C HIS A 34 4.60 -5.59 -5.45
N GLU A 35 3.43 -5.08 -5.80
CA GLU A 35 2.52 -5.67 -6.78
C GLU A 35 2.13 -4.60 -7.79
N GLU A 36 2.09 -4.96 -9.07
CA GLU A 36 1.66 -4.11 -10.18
C GLU A 36 0.37 -4.70 -10.77
N PHE A 37 -0.57 -3.84 -11.12
CA PHE A 37 -1.88 -4.25 -11.60
C PHE A 37 -2.27 -3.48 -12.85
N GLU A 38 -2.69 -4.22 -13.86
CA GLU A 38 -3.20 -3.68 -15.12
C GLU A 38 -4.71 -3.38 -15.08
N GLU A 39 -5.42 -4.07 -14.19
CA GLU A 39 -6.85 -3.90 -13.98
C GLU A 39 -7.15 -3.08 -12.72
N GLY A 40 -8.25 -2.34 -12.75
CA GLY A 40 -8.78 -1.62 -11.60
C GLY A 40 -9.07 -2.53 -10.40
N CYS A 41 -9.05 -1.96 -9.19
CA CYS A 41 -9.21 -2.73 -7.97
C CYS A 41 -10.62 -3.37 -7.87
N LYS A 42 -10.69 -4.71 -7.97
CA LYS A 42 -11.94 -5.50 -7.93
C LYS A 42 -12.79 -5.28 -6.66
N ALA A 43 -12.16 -4.85 -5.57
CA ALA A 43 -12.83 -4.63 -4.28
C ALA A 43 -13.61 -3.30 -4.20
N ALA A 44 -13.61 -2.46 -5.26
CA ALA A 44 -14.23 -1.12 -5.33
C ALA A 44 -13.82 -0.10 -4.24
N CYS A 45 -13.03 -0.53 -3.24
CA CYS A 45 -12.65 0.25 -2.06
C CYS A 45 -11.61 1.34 -2.34
N ASN A 46 -10.87 1.22 -3.44
CA ASN A 46 -9.88 2.21 -3.85
C ASN A 46 -10.46 3.29 -4.78
N GLY A 47 -11.77 3.29 -5.06
CA GLY A 47 -12.40 4.13 -6.08
C GLY A 47 -12.30 3.51 -7.48
N ILE A 48 -13.05 4.08 -8.43
CA ILE A 48 -13.04 3.64 -9.84
C ILE A 48 -11.72 4.10 -10.47
N ASP A 49 -10.65 3.35 -10.26
CA ASP A 49 -9.43 3.48 -11.03
C ASP A 49 -9.54 2.57 -12.25
N ILE A 50 -9.70 3.20 -13.42
CA ILE A 50 -9.77 2.55 -14.74
C ILE A 50 -8.33 2.41 -15.33
N GLN A 51 -7.29 2.62 -14.51
CA GLN A 51 -5.90 2.72 -14.97
C GLN A 51 -4.96 1.81 -14.17
N LEU A 52 -3.78 1.55 -14.76
CA LEU A 52 -2.64 0.85 -14.18
C LEU A 52 -2.29 1.43 -12.80
N TRP A 53 -2.12 0.57 -11.80
CA TRP A 53 -1.78 1.02 -10.44
C TRP A 53 -0.83 0.06 -9.73
N HIS A 54 -0.19 0.55 -8.67
CA HIS A 54 0.82 -0.20 -7.91
C HIS A 54 0.41 -0.29 -6.44
N ARG A 55 0.62 -1.45 -5.81
CA ARG A 55 0.51 -1.65 -4.36
C ARG A 55 1.90 -1.89 -3.76
N ARG A 56 2.14 -1.31 -2.60
CA ARG A 56 3.33 -1.60 -1.81
C ARG A 56 2.94 -1.73 -0.35
N LEU A 57 3.24 -2.88 0.27
CA LEU A 57 3.09 -3.05 1.71
C LEU A 57 4.41 -2.75 2.38
N GLN A 58 4.36 -1.95 3.43
CA GLN A 58 5.50 -1.67 4.30
C GLN A 58 5.12 -1.95 5.76
N ALA A 59 6.09 -2.43 6.54
CA ALA A 59 5.93 -2.65 7.97
C ALA A 59 7.25 -2.36 8.71
N TRP A 60 7.12 -2.10 9.99
CA TRP A 60 8.24 -2.18 10.93
C TRP A 60 8.65 -3.63 11.10
N GLN A 61 9.95 -3.88 11.22
CA GLN A 61 10.49 -5.21 11.50
C GLN A 61 10.36 -5.54 12.98
#